data_AF-A0A832T901-F1
#
_entry.id   AF-A0A832T901-F1
#
_cell.length_a   1.000
_cell.length_b   1.000
_cell.length_c   1.000
_cell.angle_alpha   90.00
_cell.angle_beta   90.00
_cell.angle_gamma   90.00
#
_symmetry.space_group_name_H-M   'P 1'
#
loop_
_entity.id
_entity.type
_entity.pdbx_description
1 polymer ?
#
loop_
_entity_poly.entity_id
_entity_poly.type
_entity_poly.pdbx_seq_one_letter_code
_entity_poly.pdbx_strand_id
1 'polypeptide(L)'
;MLTKTEVDALLKLEDKEKTITELAELSLSIYRTYALVVSLERKGLVKTEKRGKYRMVSLSGTKPVEILRKLMIKFGHMPLEKILSGKNLALLAVLENIPLTSRELYVKSNLPRSTFYHVINNLSKYGLIGKRNGKYFLIEKYELFHIFAKEIYELQNLIRAREFSRNSVLVWSGVSEFILSTEEYKGKDVGNFHLTGLERFSDFGIDVIGAGRYHYYYSEKVRRLSLEDIIVHALLIDFSPRTILYSLVLLLTYKDKVNKKKLFELGKKYEVNTRTLLGYLKGKEVKRYPYPSMKEVVEIFKLYFGEESENGN
;
A
#
# COMPACT_ATOMS: atom_id res chain seq x y z
N MET A 1 3.83 8.03 -10.10
CA MET A 1 2.52 7.67 -10.72
C MET A 1 2.57 7.94 -12.22
N LEU A 2 1.77 7.25 -13.04
CA LEU A 2 1.73 7.46 -14.49
C LEU A 2 1.02 8.76 -14.87
N THR A 3 1.63 9.53 -15.75
CA THR A 3 1.04 10.72 -16.37
C THR A 3 0.26 10.33 -17.63
N LYS A 4 -0.61 11.22 -18.12
CA LYS A 4 -1.34 11.01 -19.37
C LYS A 4 -0.38 10.74 -20.54
N THR A 5 0.70 11.52 -20.63
CA THR A 5 1.73 11.40 -21.67
C THR A 5 2.50 10.08 -21.58
N GLU A 6 2.77 9.58 -20.38
CA GLU A 6 3.38 8.27 -20.19
C GLU A 6 2.47 7.13 -20.64
N VAL A 7 1.17 7.19 -20.32
CA VAL A 7 0.22 6.19 -20.80
C VAL A 7 0.12 6.25 -22.32
N ASP A 8 -0.02 7.45 -22.89
CA ASP A 8 -0.08 7.65 -24.35
C ASP A 8 1.15 7.07 -25.07
N ALA A 9 2.36 7.28 -24.53
CA ALA A 9 3.57 6.68 -25.08
C ALA A 9 3.59 5.14 -24.97
N LEU A 10 3.11 4.57 -23.86
CA LEU A 10 2.99 3.11 -23.73
C LEU A 10 1.99 2.53 -24.73
N LEU A 11 0.85 3.19 -24.92
CA LEU A 11 -0.17 2.79 -25.91
C LEU A 11 0.40 2.84 -27.33
N LYS A 12 1.17 3.89 -27.66
CA LYS A 12 1.80 4.08 -28.97
C LYS A 12 2.92 3.11 -29.29
N LEU A 13 3.53 2.45 -28.30
CA LEU A 13 4.55 1.44 -28.57
C LEU A 13 3.94 0.20 -29.25
N GLU A 14 2.66 -0.15 -28.99
CA GLU A 14 1.93 -1.24 -29.67
C GLU A 14 2.74 -2.55 -29.83
N ASP A 15 3.55 -2.91 -28.84
CA ASP A 15 4.48 -4.06 -28.89
C ASP A 15 5.54 -4.04 -29.99
N LYS A 16 5.76 -2.88 -30.60
CA LYS A 16 6.85 -2.62 -31.54
C LYS A 16 7.97 -1.88 -30.83
N GLU A 17 9.21 -2.23 -31.18
CA GLU A 17 10.35 -1.41 -30.79
C GLU A 17 10.32 -0.11 -31.60
N LYS A 18 10.55 1.02 -30.94
CA LYS A 18 10.64 2.34 -31.58
C LYS A 18 11.88 3.07 -31.12
N THR A 19 12.49 3.85 -31.99
CA THR A 19 13.52 4.82 -31.64
C THR A 19 12.92 5.99 -30.88
N ILE A 20 13.77 6.75 -30.17
CA ILE A 20 13.36 8.00 -29.52
C ILE A 20 12.80 9.00 -30.55
N THR A 21 13.36 9.05 -31.75
CA THR A 21 12.94 9.97 -32.81
C THR A 21 11.52 9.63 -33.29
N GLU A 22 11.26 8.34 -33.59
CA GLU A 22 9.92 7.88 -33.98
C GLU A 22 8.88 8.10 -32.88
N LEU A 23 9.26 7.96 -31.61
CA LEU A 23 8.38 8.29 -30.48
C LEU A 23 8.13 9.81 -30.35
N ALA A 24 9.10 10.65 -30.72
CA ALA A 24 8.98 12.10 -30.63
C ALA A 24 8.09 12.68 -31.73
N GLU A 25 8.14 12.14 -32.95
CA GLU A 25 7.27 12.52 -34.07
C GLU A 25 5.77 12.44 -33.73
N LEU A 26 5.42 11.64 -32.72
CA LEU A 26 4.07 11.44 -32.23
C LEU A 26 3.57 12.54 -31.27
N SER A 27 4.05 13.79 -31.42
CA SER A 27 3.64 15.07 -30.76
C SER A 27 4.47 15.61 -29.58
N LEU A 28 5.74 15.21 -29.42
CA LEU A 28 6.64 15.75 -28.38
C LEU A 28 8.01 16.14 -28.94
N SER A 29 8.70 17.09 -28.30
CA SER A 29 10.10 17.34 -28.65
C SER A 29 10.99 16.15 -28.25
N ILE A 30 12.09 15.92 -28.99
CA ILE A 30 13.05 14.83 -28.72
C ILE A 30 13.52 14.83 -27.26
N TYR A 31 13.82 16.02 -26.71
CA TYR A 31 14.21 16.17 -25.30
C TYR A 31 13.12 15.69 -24.33
N ARG A 32 11.85 16.05 -24.57
CA ARG A 32 10.72 15.61 -23.74
C ARG A 32 10.50 14.10 -23.85
N THR A 33 10.63 13.54 -25.05
CA THR A 33 10.54 12.09 -25.27
C THR A 33 11.65 11.34 -24.55
N TYR A 34 12.88 11.84 -24.56
CA TYR A 34 13.98 11.24 -23.80
C TYR A 34 13.67 11.20 -22.30
N ALA A 35 13.25 12.34 -21.72
CA ALA A 35 12.88 12.40 -20.31
C ALA A 35 11.69 11.47 -19.96
N LEU A 36 10.73 11.34 -20.88
CA LEU A 36 9.60 10.43 -20.76
C LEU A 36 10.05 8.97 -20.71
N VAL A 37 10.91 8.56 -21.64
CA VAL A 37 11.46 7.19 -21.72
C VAL A 37 12.27 6.87 -20.47
N VAL A 38 13.11 7.78 -19.99
CA VAL A 38 13.86 7.60 -18.74
C VAL A 38 12.92 7.41 -17.55
N SER A 39 11.82 8.18 -17.49
CA SER A 39 10.82 8.03 -16.44
C SER A 39 10.11 6.66 -16.50
N LEU A 40 9.71 6.21 -17.69
CA LEU A 40 9.09 4.90 -17.91
C LEU A 40 10.04 3.73 -17.61
N GLU A 41 11.32 3.88 -17.93
CA GLU A 41 12.37 2.89 -17.66
C GLU A 41 12.59 2.75 -16.15
N ARG A 42 12.71 3.88 -15.42
CA ARG A 42 12.76 3.89 -13.95
C ARG A 42 11.51 3.26 -13.32
N LYS A 43 10.35 3.36 -13.98
CA LYS A 43 9.11 2.70 -13.54
C LYS A 43 9.05 1.22 -13.91
N GLY A 44 10.03 0.70 -14.63
CA GLY A 44 10.11 -0.70 -15.06
C GLY A 44 9.16 -1.06 -16.19
N LEU A 45 8.55 -0.09 -16.88
CA LEU A 45 7.51 -0.34 -17.90
C LEU A 45 8.05 -0.41 -19.33
N VAL A 46 9.25 0.13 -19.56
CA VAL A 46 9.97 0.02 -20.82
C VAL A 46 11.38 -0.47 -20.56
N LYS A 47 12.00 -1.04 -21.59
CA LYS A 47 13.43 -1.31 -21.65
C LYS A 47 14.02 -0.47 -22.77
N THR A 48 15.28 -0.08 -22.61
CA THR A 48 16.02 0.55 -23.68
C THR A 48 17.27 -0.23 -24.03
N GLU A 49 17.60 -0.26 -25.31
CA GLU A 49 18.79 -0.91 -25.84
C GLU A 49 19.49 0.03 -26.81
N LYS A 50 20.82 0.10 -26.76
CA LYS A 50 21.60 0.87 -27.73
C LYS A 50 21.91 -0.03 -28.93
N ARG A 51 21.35 0.29 -30.10
CA ARG A 51 21.68 -0.37 -31.37
C ARG A 51 22.34 0.64 -32.32
N GLY A 52 23.67 0.57 -32.38
CA GLY A 52 24.50 1.52 -33.13
C GLY A 52 24.37 2.95 -32.60
N LYS A 53 23.94 3.88 -33.46
CA LYS A 53 23.70 5.30 -33.11
C LYS A 53 22.33 5.54 -32.46
N TYR A 54 21.43 4.57 -32.50
CA TYR A 54 20.05 4.73 -32.04
C TYR A 54 19.82 4.05 -30.68
N ARG A 55 18.94 4.65 -29.88
CA ARG A 55 18.41 4.03 -28.66
C ARG A 55 17.02 3.50 -28.97
N MET A 56 16.90 2.18 -28.97
CA MET A 56 15.64 1.46 -29.14
C MET A 56 14.89 1.44 -27.82
N VAL A 57 13.58 1.61 -27.89
CA VAL A 57 12.66 1.58 -26.76
C VAL A 57 11.62 0.51 -27.02
N SER A 58 11.42 -0.38 -26.07
CA SER A 58 10.43 -1.45 -26.14
C SER A 58 9.69 -1.59 -24.82
N LEU A 59 8.47 -2.13 -24.86
CA LEU A 59 7.72 -2.45 -23.65
C LEU A 59 8.43 -3.54 -22.85
N SER A 60 8.45 -3.41 -21.53
CA SER A 60 9.08 -4.42 -20.66
C SER A 60 8.21 -5.67 -20.54
N GLY A 61 8.80 -6.82 -20.21
CA GLY A 61 8.06 -8.05 -19.90
C GLY A 61 7.48 -8.07 -18.49
N THR A 62 7.00 -6.94 -17.97
CA THR A 62 6.42 -6.87 -16.62
C THR A 62 4.91 -7.10 -16.65
N LYS A 63 4.36 -7.63 -15.56
CA LYS A 63 2.92 -7.92 -15.45
C LYS A 63 2.01 -6.71 -15.73
N PRO A 64 2.31 -5.47 -15.29
CA PRO A 64 1.52 -4.30 -15.70
C PRO A 64 1.45 -4.08 -17.21
N VAL A 65 2.54 -4.33 -17.94
CA VAL A 65 2.58 -4.19 -19.40
C VAL A 65 1.70 -5.26 -20.06
N GLU A 66 1.77 -6.51 -19.59
CA GLU A 66 0.90 -7.58 -20.12
C GLU A 66 -0.58 -7.27 -19.94
N ILE A 67 -0.95 -6.69 -18.79
CA ILE A 67 -2.33 -6.28 -18.54
C ILE A 67 -2.71 -5.06 -19.40
N LEU A 68 -1.78 -4.13 -19.63
CA LEU A 68 -2.00 -3.00 -20.54
C LEU A 68 -2.36 -3.48 -21.95
N ARG A 69 -1.66 -4.50 -22.47
CA ARG A 69 -2.00 -5.11 -23.77
C ARG A 69 -3.42 -5.65 -23.80
N LYS A 70 -3.83 -6.37 -22.73
CA LYS A 70 -5.21 -6.87 -22.60
C LYS A 70 -6.23 -5.73 -22.55
N LEU A 71 -5.90 -4.63 -21.87
CA LEU A 71 -6.74 -3.42 -21.83
C LEU A 71 -6.86 -2.78 -23.21
N MET A 72 -5.77 -2.69 -23.99
CA MET A 72 -5.81 -2.14 -25.35
C MET A 72 -6.71 -2.96 -26.27
N ILE A 73 -6.60 -4.30 -26.22
CA ILE A 73 -7.43 -5.20 -27.04
C ILE A 73 -8.90 -5.09 -26.66
N LYS A 74 -9.22 -5.15 -25.36
CA LYS A 74 -10.63 -5.21 -24.89
C LYS A 74 -11.31 -3.84 -24.82
N PHE A 75 -10.56 -2.78 -24.54
CA PHE A 75 -11.08 -1.44 -24.23
C PHE A 75 -10.40 -0.33 -25.04
N GLY A 76 -9.80 -0.62 -26.19
CA GLY A 76 -9.16 0.38 -27.06
C GLY A 76 -10.09 1.50 -27.54
N HIS A 77 -11.40 1.29 -27.52
CA HIS A 77 -12.41 2.32 -27.80
C HIS A 77 -12.57 3.35 -26.66
N MET A 78 -12.07 3.05 -25.46
CA MET A 78 -12.11 3.95 -24.30
C MET A 78 -10.87 4.85 -24.29
N PRO A 79 -10.93 6.06 -23.69
CA PRO A 79 -9.77 6.93 -23.55
C PRO A 79 -8.83 6.44 -22.43
N LEU A 80 -8.08 5.37 -22.71
CA LEU A 80 -7.20 4.69 -21.77
C LEU A 80 -6.15 5.64 -21.18
N GLU A 81 -5.65 6.59 -21.95
CA GLU A 81 -4.69 7.60 -21.50
C GLU A 81 -5.25 8.51 -20.40
N LYS A 82 -6.57 8.75 -20.40
CA LYS A 82 -7.26 9.51 -19.34
C LYS A 82 -7.60 8.63 -18.14
N ILE A 83 -8.04 7.40 -18.38
CA ILE A 83 -8.49 6.49 -17.30
C ILE A 83 -7.29 5.96 -16.50
N LEU A 84 -6.22 5.57 -17.17
CA LEU A 84 -5.05 4.91 -16.58
C LEU A 84 -3.94 5.88 -16.12
N SER A 85 -4.23 7.17 -16.03
CA SER A 85 -3.25 8.18 -15.58
C SER A 85 -3.57 8.71 -14.18
N GLY A 86 -2.69 9.59 -13.68
CA GLY A 86 -2.53 10.00 -12.29
C GLY A 86 -3.81 10.11 -11.46
N LYS A 87 -3.75 9.88 -10.15
CA LYS A 87 -4.85 9.78 -9.17
C LYS A 87 -6.03 8.83 -9.51
N ASN A 88 -6.43 8.61 -10.76
CA ASN A 88 -7.40 7.58 -11.13
C ASN A 88 -6.89 6.19 -10.75
N LEU A 89 -5.61 5.89 -11.03
CA LEU A 89 -5.04 4.59 -10.65
C LEU A 89 -5.09 4.35 -9.12
N ALA A 90 -4.96 5.41 -8.30
CA ALA A 90 -5.04 5.26 -6.84
C ALA A 90 -6.40 4.72 -6.40
N LEU A 91 -7.48 5.20 -7.01
CA LEU A 91 -8.81 4.72 -6.71
C LEU A 91 -9.10 3.37 -7.39
N LEU A 92 -8.69 3.19 -8.65
CA LEU A 92 -8.84 1.92 -9.36
C LEU A 92 -8.15 0.76 -8.63
N ALA A 93 -6.97 0.99 -8.05
CA ALA A 93 -6.22 -0.02 -7.32
C ALA A 93 -6.91 -0.54 -6.05
N VAL A 94 -7.94 0.16 -5.55
CA VAL A 94 -8.67 -0.21 -4.32
C VAL A 94 -10.17 -0.40 -4.54
N LEU A 95 -10.66 -0.10 -5.74
CA LEU A 95 -12.04 -0.36 -6.13
C LEU A 95 -12.17 -1.85 -6.49
N GLU A 96 -13.10 -2.50 -5.82
CA GLU A 96 -13.44 -3.91 -6.05
C GLU A 96 -14.88 -4.02 -6.51
N ASN A 97 -15.27 -5.21 -6.97
CA ASN A 97 -16.65 -5.52 -7.35
C ASN A 97 -17.58 -5.51 -6.11
N ILE A 98 -17.02 -5.69 -4.92
CA ILE A 98 -17.76 -5.62 -3.65
C ILE A 98 -17.96 -4.14 -3.26
N PRO A 99 -19.19 -3.69 -2.96
CA PRO A 99 -19.45 -2.31 -2.57
C PRO A 99 -18.73 -1.87 -1.28
N LEU A 100 -17.87 -0.87 -1.42
CA LEU A 100 -17.12 -0.23 -0.33
C LEU A 100 -17.70 1.13 0.03
N THR A 101 -17.65 1.50 1.30
CA THR A 101 -18.05 2.84 1.74
C THR A 101 -17.06 3.89 1.23
N SER A 102 -17.52 5.15 1.13
CA SER A 102 -16.62 6.29 0.82
C SER A 102 -15.43 6.34 1.77
N ARG A 103 -15.64 5.96 3.04
CA ARG A 103 -14.62 5.99 4.07
C ARG A 103 -13.55 4.92 3.85
N GLU A 104 -13.95 3.70 3.52
CA GLU A 104 -13.01 2.61 3.19
C GLU A 104 -12.16 2.95 1.96
N LEU A 105 -12.79 3.42 0.88
CA LEU A 105 -12.07 3.83 -0.33
C LEU A 105 -11.15 5.01 -0.07
N TYR A 106 -11.58 6.00 0.72
CA TYR A 106 -10.76 7.14 1.08
C TYR A 106 -9.48 6.71 1.81
N VAL A 107 -9.61 5.82 2.79
CA VAL A 107 -8.49 5.35 3.61
C VAL A 107 -7.55 4.44 2.80
N LYS A 108 -8.09 3.55 1.95
CA LYS A 108 -7.29 2.63 1.12
C LYS A 108 -6.61 3.32 -0.08
N SER A 109 -7.32 4.22 -0.77
CA SER A 109 -6.77 4.93 -1.94
C SER A 109 -5.69 5.95 -1.59
N ASN A 110 -5.56 6.29 -0.30
CA ASN A 110 -4.61 7.25 0.19
C ASN A 110 -4.68 8.58 -0.61
N LEU A 111 -5.89 9.05 -0.92
CA LEU A 111 -6.13 10.31 -1.64
C LEU A 111 -6.54 11.43 -0.67
N PRO A 112 -6.15 12.69 -0.92
CA PRO A 112 -6.77 13.84 -0.25
C PRO A 112 -8.28 13.88 -0.52
N ARG A 113 -9.07 14.42 0.42
CA ARG A 113 -10.54 14.36 0.35
C ARG A 113 -11.12 15.05 -0.89
N SER A 114 -10.59 16.22 -1.25
CA SER A 114 -10.99 16.93 -2.47
C SER A 114 -10.69 16.07 -3.71
N THR A 115 -9.47 15.57 -3.83
CA THR A 115 -9.04 14.69 -4.93
C THR A 115 -9.89 13.42 -5.02
N PHE A 116 -10.25 12.81 -3.90
CA PHE A 116 -11.04 11.58 -3.87
C PHE A 116 -12.38 11.72 -4.62
N TYR A 117 -13.17 12.75 -4.30
CA TYR A 117 -14.47 12.95 -4.96
C TYR A 117 -14.32 13.39 -6.43
N HIS A 118 -13.27 14.16 -6.76
CA HIS A 118 -12.96 14.45 -8.15
C HIS A 118 -12.67 13.19 -8.96
N VAL A 119 -11.89 12.25 -8.40
CA VAL A 119 -11.55 10.98 -9.06
C VAL A 119 -12.78 10.07 -9.18
N ILE A 120 -13.62 9.97 -8.14
CA ILE A 120 -14.90 9.25 -8.20
C ILE A 120 -15.75 9.76 -9.36
N ASN A 121 -15.94 11.09 -9.44
CA ASN A 121 -16.75 11.70 -10.50
C ASN A 121 -16.14 11.45 -11.87
N ASN A 122 -14.81 11.53 -11.99
CA ASN A 122 -14.12 11.29 -13.25
C ASN A 122 -14.30 9.85 -13.75
N LEU A 123 -14.08 8.85 -12.90
CA LEU A 123 -14.25 7.45 -13.27
C LEU A 123 -15.73 7.10 -13.51
N SER A 124 -16.66 7.77 -12.82
CA SER A 124 -18.11 7.60 -13.05
C SER A 124 -18.54 8.09 -14.44
N LYS A 125 -17.93 9.17 -14.98
CA LYS A 125 -18.23 9.65 -16.34
C LYS A 125 -17.95 8.62 -17.44
N TYR A 126 -17.00 7.72 -17.18
CA TYR A 126 -16.65 6.63 -18.07
C TYR A 126 -17.44 5.34 -17.77
N GLY A 127 -18.36 5.38 -16.81
CA GLY A 127 -19.19 4.24 -16.42
C GLY A 127 -18.43 3.15 -15.66
N LEU A 128 -17.22 3.39 -15.13
CA LEU A 128 -16.46 2.34 -14.43
C LEU A 128 -17.02 2.03 -13.04
N ILE A 129 -17.63 3.00 -12.39
CA ILE A 129 -18.05 2.92 -10.98
C ILE A 129 -19.57 2.86 -10.90
N GLY A 130 -20.07 1.86 -10.17
CA GLY A 130 -21.46 1.79 -9.72
C GLY A 130 -21.62 2.31 -8.29
N LYS A 131 -22.85 2.67 -7.92
CA LYS A 131 -23.20 3.07 -6.55
C LYS A 131 -24.44 2.31 -6.07
N ARG A 132 -24.37 1.67 -4.91
CA ARG A 132 -25.49 0.94 -4.28
C ARG A 132 -25.51 1.23 -2.78
N ASN A 133 -26.65 1.64 -2.24
CA ASN A 133 -26.83 1.93 -0.80
C ASN A 133 -25.74 2.85 -0.21
N GLY A 134 -25.36 3.90 -0.95
CA GLY A 134 -24.30 4.84 -0.52
C GLY A 134 -22.86 4.31 -0.61
N LYS A 135 -22.66 3.08 -1.09
CA LYS A 135 -21.36 2.45 -1.32
C LYS A 135 -21.02 2.43 -2.81
N TYR A 136 -19.73 2.42 -3.12
CA TYR A 136 -19.19 2.43 -4.47
C TYR A 136 -18.54 1.08 -4.78
N PHE A 137 -18.66 0.63 -6.02
CA PHE A 137 -18.03 -0.60 -6.51
C PHE A 137 -17.54 -0.40 -7.95
N LEU A 138 -16.54 -1.17 -8.35
CA LEU A 138 -16.16 -1.32 -9.74
C LEU A 138 -17.20 -2.19 -10.45
N ILE A 139 -17.67 -1.76 -11.62
CA ILE A 139 -18.52 -2.62 -12.43
C ILE A 139 -17.66 -3.78 -12.95
N GLU A 140 -18.11 -5.01 -12.70
CA GLU A 140 -17.38 -6.27 -12.92
C GLU A 140 -16.67 -6.37 -14.28
N LYS A 141 -17.32 -5.94 -15.37
CA LYS A 141 -16.73 -5.97 -16.71
C LYS A 141 -15.39 -5.22 -16.82
N TYR A 142 -15.14 -4.24 -15.94
CA TYR A 142 -13.95 -3.39 -15.90
C TYR A 142 -12.88 -3.84 -14.91
N GLU A 143 -12.93 -5.07 -14.40
CA GLU A 143 -11.95 -5.62 -13.45
C GLU A 143 -10.48 -5.45 -13.90
N LEU A 144 -10.19 -5.55 -15.21
CA LEU A 144 -8.83 -5.36 -15.74
C LEU A 144 -8.22 -3.98 -15.37
N PHE A 145 -9.04 -2.94 -15.20
CA PHE A 145 -8.56 -1.62 -14.77
C PHE A 145 -8.07 -1.63 -13.33
N HIS A 146 -8.75 -2.37 -12.44
CA HIS A 146 -8.30 -2.58 -11.06
C HIS A 146 -7.00 -3.37 -11.03
N ILE A 147 -6.95 -4.50 -11.74
CA ILE A 147 -5.76 -5.36 -11.78
C ILE A 147 -4.56 -4.56 -12.30
N PHE A 148 -4.70 -3.82 -13.40
CA PHE A 148 -3.62 -2.96 -13.91
C PHE A 148 -3.15 -1.95 -12.86
N ALA A 149 -4.07 -1.23 -12.22
CA ALA A 149 -3.73 -0.20 -11.26
C ALA A 149 -3.03 -0.79 -10.02
N LYS A 150 -3.51 -1.92 -9.51
CA LYS A 150 -2.91 -2.64 -8.38
C LYS A 150 -1.48 -3.08 -8.71
N GLU A 151 -1.28 -3.70 -9.86
CA GLU A 151 0.03 -4.20 -10.32
C GLU A 151 1.02 -3.07 -10.58
N ILE A 152 0.55 -1.90 -11.04
CA ILE A 152 1.40 -0.70 -11.13
C ILE A 152 1.91 -0.32 -9.74
N TYR A 153 1.06 -0.26 -8.71
CA TYR A 153 1.52 0.08 -7.37
C TYR A 153 2.45 -0.98 -6.80
N GLU A 154 2.15 -2.27 -6.99
CA GLU A 154 3.03 -3.36 -6.57
C GLU A 154 4.42 -3.26 -7.20
N LEU A 155 4.50 -3.05 -8.52
CA LEU A 155 5.78 -2.86 -9.20
C LEU A 155 6.55 -1.64 -8.69
N GLN A 156 5.87 -0.49 -8.51
CA GLN A 156 6.50 0.72 -8.01
C GLN A 156 7.00 0.57 -6.57
N ASN A 157 6.22 -0.11 -5.72
CA ASN A 157 6.59 -0.38 -4.34
C ASN A 157 7.78 -1.37 -4.29
N LEU A 158 7.81 -2.37 -5.17
CA LEU A 158 8.91 -3.33 -5.26
C LEU A 158 10.22 -2.67 -5.69
N ILE A 159 10.18 -1.81 -6.72
CA ILE A 159 11.35 -1.04 -7.17
C ILE A 159 11.88 -0.22 -5.99
N ARG A 160 11.01 0.51 -5.30
CA ARG A 160 11.40 1.35 -4.16
C ARG A 160 11.91 0.55 -2.96
N ALA A 161 11.33 -0.61 -2.68
CA ALA A 161 11.82 -1.50 -1.63
C ALA A 161 13.25 -1.96 -1.93
N ARG A 162 13.53 -2.33 -3.18
CA ARG A 162 14.87 -2.77 -3.64
C ARG A 162 15.91 -1.64 -3.64
N GLU A 163 15.48 -0.40 -3.87
CA GLU A 163 16.33 0.79 -3.70
C GLU A 163 16.73 0.98 -2.22
N PHE A 164 15.81 0.71 -1.28
CA PHE A 164 16.09 0.80 0.16
C PHE A 164 16.99 -0.35 0.65
N SER A 165 16.69 -1.57 0.24
CA SER A 165 17.50 -2.76 0.53
C SER A 165 17.34 -3.79 -0.58
N ARG A 166 18.47 -4.18 -1.19
CA ARG A 166 18.47 -5.06 -2.38
C ARG A 166 17.80 -6.42 -2.12
N ASN A 167 17.95 -6.95 -0.91
CA ASN A 167 17.39 -8.23 -0.48
C ASN A 167 16.06 -8.07 0.26
N SER A 168 15.38 -6.93 0.12
CA SER A 168 14.08 -6.74 0.74
C SER A 168 12.98 -7.55 0.05
N VAL A 169 12.00 -7.96 0.86
CA VAL A 169 10.78 -8.63 0.41
C VAL A 169 9.61 -7.75 0.82
N LEU A 170 8.66 -7.52 -0.10
CA LEU A 170 7.40 -6.87 0.25
C LEU A 170 6.54 -7.82 1.09
N VAL A 171 6.13 -7.37 2.26
CA VAL A 171 5.20 -8.08 3.15
C VAL A 171 3.77 -7.62 2.91
N TRP A 172 3.59 -6.33 2.63
CA TRP A 172 2.30 -5.76 2.28
C TRP A 172 2.48 -4.59 1.31
N SER A 173 1.53 -4.39 0.40
CA SER A 173 1.58 -3.35 -0.62
C SER A 173 0.23 -2.65 -0.76
N GLY A 174 0.25 -1.32 -0.76
CA GLY A 174 -0.92 -0.49 -0.98
C GLY A 174 -0.61 0.74 -1.84
N VAL A 175 -1.53 1.70 -1.84
CA VAL A 175 -1.41 2.89 -2.68
C VAL A 175 -0.41 3.90 -2.11
N SER A 176 0.78 3.93 -2.74
CA SER A 176 1.91 4.80 -2.33
C SER A 176 2.39 4.55 -0.90
N GLU A 177 2.23 3.33 -0.42
CA GLU A 177 2.68 2.87 0.88
C GLU A 177 2.84 1.35 0.86
N PHE A 178 3.75 0.83 1.66
CA PHE A 178 4.02 -0.61 1.73
C PHE A 178 4.79 -0.96 3.00
N ILE A 179 4.85 -2.24 3.32
CA ILE A 179 5.74 -2.80 4.34
C ILE A 179 6.73 -3.74 3.65
N LEU A 180 8.01 -3.56 3.93
CA LEU A 180 9.07 -4.46 3.51
C LEU A 180 9.70 -5.15 4.71
N SER A 181 10.26 -6.34 4.48
CA SER A 181 11.11 -7.08 5.41
C SER A 181 12.54 -7.10 4.89
N THR A 182 13.52 -6.88 5.75
CA THR A 182 14.95 -6.91 5.42
C THR A 182 15.75 -7.56 6.55
N GLU A 183 16.95 -8.06 6.26
CA GLU A 183 17.85 -8.69 7.25
C GLU A 183 18.72 -7.65 7.98
N GLU A 184 18.89 -6.46 7.40
CA GLU A 184 19.76 -5.42 7.94
C GLU A 184 18.94 -4.35 8.68
N TYR A 185 19.34 -4.05 9.91
CA TYR A 185 18.82 -2.90 10.63
C TYR A 185 19.41 -1.60 10.05
N LYS A 186 18.55 -0.69 9.63
CA LYS A 186 18.96 0.60 9.02
C LYS A 186 18.68 1.82 9.90
N GLY A 187 18.21 1.63 11.13
CA GLY A 187 17.74 2.72 12.00
C GLY A 187 16.22 2.71 12.19
N LYS A 188 15.71 3.52 13.11
CA LYS A 188 14.26 3.61 13.39
C LYS A 188 13.49 4.37 12.31
N ASP A 189 14.08 5.44 11.78
CA ASP A 189 13.45 6.33 10.81
C ASP A 189 14.51 6.77 9.79
N VAL A 190 14.32 6.40 8.51
CA VAL A 190 15.28 6.62 7.42
C VAL A 190 14.54 7.23 6.22
N GLY A 191 14.59 8.56 6.10
CA GLY A 191 13.78 9.27 5.11
C GLY A 191 12.28 9.02 5.34
N ASN A 192 11.60 8.42 4.36
CA ASN A 192 10.17 8.06 4.44
C ASN A 192 9.94 6.60 4.88
N PHE A 193 10.98 5.90 5.35
CA PHE A 193 10.90 4.54 5.87
C PHE A 193 10.94 4.57 7.39
N HIS A 194 10.01 3.87 8.02
CA HIS A 194 9.86 3.79 9.47
C HIS A 194 9.91 2.34 9.90
N LEU A 195 10.84 1.99 10.78
CA LEU A 195 10.82 0.69 11.45
C LEU A 195 9.47 0.54 12.15
N THR A 196 8.83 -0.62 11.98
CA THR A 196 7.47 -0.91 12.42
C THR A 196 7.33 -2.34 12.90
N GLY A 197 6.21 -2.70 13.51
CA GLY A 197 5.93 -4.07 13.93
C GLY A 197 6.46 -4.36 15.34
N LEU A 198 6.72 -5.64 15.61
CA LEU A 198 7.23 -6.09 16.92
C LEU A 198 8.57 -5.42 17.28
N GLU A 199 9.38 -5.06 16.28
CA GLU A 199 10.69 -4.44 16.41
C GLU A 199 10.63 -3.04 17.06
N ARG A 200 9.45 -2.43 17.12
CA ARG A 200 9.21 -1.15 17.81
C ARG A 200 8.59 -1.31 19.20
N PHE A 201 8.28 -2.52 19.66
CA PHE A 201 7.61 -2.71 20.95
C PHE A 201 8.51 -2.31 22.13
N SER A 202 9.83 -2.37 21.96
CA SER A 202 10.81 -1.88 22.94
C SER A 202 10.72 -0.38 23.19
N ASP A 203 10.24 0.42 22.22
CA ASP A 203 9.94 1.85 22.42
C ASP A 203 8.87 2.06 23.51
N PHE A 204 8.12 1.01 23.84
CA PHE A 204 7.01 1.02 24.78
C PHE A 204 7.24 0.11 26.00
N GLY A 205 8.48 -0.37 26.19
CA GLY A 205 8.87 -1.16 27.37
C GLY A 205 8.74 -2.68 27.22
N ILE A 206 8.52 -3.20 26.00
CA ILE A 206 8.49 -4.65 25.75
C ILE A 206 9.64 -5.06 24.83
N ASP A 207 10.67 -5.67 25.41
CA ASP A 207 11.79 -6.23 24.66
C ASP A 207 11.45 -7.63 24.13
N VAL A 208 11.08 -7.69 22.87
CA VAL A 208 10.74 -8.94 22.18
C VAL A 208 11.97 -9.45 21.43
N ILE A 209 12.38 -10.70 21.69
CA ILE A 209 13.44 -11.36 20.89
C ILE A 209 12.98 -11.45 19.44
N GLY A 210 13.65 -10.70 18.56
CA GLY A 210 13.35 -10.63 17.13
C GLY A 210 13.81 -11.88 16.37
N ALA A 211 13.20 -12.11 15.20
CA ALA A 211 13.51 -13.26 14.34
C ALA A 211 14.70 -13.00 13.37
N GLY A 212 15.54 -11.99 13.65
CA GLY A 212 16.63 -11.59 12.75
C GLY A 212 16.16 -10.92 11.45
N ARG A 213 14.92 -10.41 11.42
CA ARG A 213 14.36 -9.61 10.32
C ARG A 213 13.82 -8.30 10.88
N TYR A 214 13.89 -7.26 10.06
CA TYR A 214 13.43 -5.91 10.38
C TYR A 214 12.37 -5.48 9.38
N HIS A 215 11.26 -4.95 9.89
CA HIS A 215 10.14 -4.50 9.08
C HIS A 215 10.10 -2.98 9.00
N TYR A 216 10.03 -2.47 7.77
CA TYR A 216 9.94 -1.04 7.50
C TYR A 216 8.67 -0.70 6.75
N TYR A 217 7.89 0.22 7.30
CA TYR A 217 6.75 0.84 6.63
C TYR A 217 7.22 2.07 5.86
N TYR A 218 6.86 2.15 4.59
CA TYR A 218 7.10 3.31 3.74
C TYR A 218 5.82 4.12 3.53
N SER A 219 5.90 5.44 3.67
CA SER A 219 4.86 6.37 3.22
C SER A 219 5.39 7.80 3.14
N GLU A 220 5.08 8.52 2.07
CA GLU A 220 5.43 9.94 1.94
C GLU A 220 4.61 10.87 2.85
N LYS A 221 3.51 10.37 3.43
CA LYS A 221 2.58 11.16 4.24
C LYS A 221 2.75 11.00 5.73
N VAL A 222 3.45 9.96 6.14
CA VAL A 222 3.67 9.65 7.55
C VAL A 222 5.06 10.16 7.90
N ARG A 223 5.14 10.96 8.97
CA ARG A 223 6.43 11.41 9.51
C ARG A 223 6.89 10.55 10.68
N ARG A 224 5.95 9.97 11.41
CA ARG A 224 6.18 9.14 12.59
C ARG A 224 5.00 8.19 12.79
N LEU A 225 5.31 6.96 13.18
CA LEU A 225 4.30 5.98 13.54
C LEU A 225 3.82 6.18 14.98
N SER A 226 2.52 6.05 15.18
CA SER A 226 1.91 5.93 16.51
C SER A 226 1.90 4.47 16.97
N LEU A 227 1.55 4.25 18.24
CA LEU A 227 1.35 2.93 18.80
C LEU A 227 0.29 2.13 18.00
N GLU A 228 -0.80 2.76 17.57
CA GLU A 228 -1.84 2.08 16.79
C GLU A 228 -1.34 1.64 15.42
N ASP A 229 -0.49 2.45 14.77
CA ASP A 229 0.12 2.07 13.49
C ASP A 229 1.03 0.86 13.69
N ILE A 230 1.89 0.90 14.71
CA ILE A 230 2.85 -0.16 15.04
C ILE A 230 2.16 -1.48 15.35
N ILE A 231 1.09 -1.46 16.16
CA ILE A 231 0.31 -2.66 16.51
C ILE A 231 -0.38 -3.25 15.28
N VAL A 232 -1.04 -2.41 14.47
CA VAL A 232 -1.74 -2.91 13.28
C VAL A 232 -0.75 -3.47 12.26
N HIS A 233 0.41 -2.83 12.10
CA HIS A 233 1.48 -3.36 11.26
C HIS A 233 2.02 -4.69 11.79
N ALA A 234 2.23 -4.82 13.11
CA ALA A 234 2.70 -6.08 13.71
C ALA A 234 1.73 -7.23 13.39
N LEU A 235 0.44 -7.01 13.59
CA LEU A 235 -0.61 -8.01 13.32
C LEU A 235 -0.81 -8.30 11.83
N LEU A 236 -0.53 -7.32 10.97
CA LEU A 236 -0.55 -7.49 9.52
C LEU A 236 0.63 -8.35 9.04
N ILE A 237 1.81 -8.16 9.65
CA ILE A 237 3.03 -8.90 9.33
C ILE A 237 2.92 -10.35 9.84
N ASP A 238 2.47 -10.51 11.09
CA ASP A 238 2.36 -11.82 11.74
C ASP A 238 1.13 -11.89 12.67
N PHE A 239 0.11 -12.63 12.24
CA PHE A 239 -1.09 -12.86 13.03
C PHE A 239 -0.97 -14.11 13.92
N SER A 240 0.00 -14.10 14.83
CA SER A 240 0.29 -15.19 15.78
C SER A 240 -0.21 -14.89 17.20
N PRO A 241 -0.41 -15.92 18.06
CA PRO A 241 -0.74 -15.72 19.46
C PRO A 241 0.24 -14.78 20.18
N ARG A 242 1.54 -14.91 19.89
CA ARG A 242 2.61 -14.08 20.44
C ARG A 242 2.39 -12.60 20.10
N THR A 243 2.17 -12.29 18.83
CA THR A 243 1.98 -10.91 18.37
C THR A 243 0.70 -10.31 18.91
N ILE A 244 -0.39 -11.09 18.97
CA ILE A 244 -1.66 -10.67 19.58
C ILE A 244 -1.48 -10.37 21.07
N LEU A 245 -0.84 -11.27 21.81
CA LEU A 245 -0.59 -11.14 23.24
C LEU A 245 0.17 -9.84 23.55
N TYR A 246 1.33 -9.62 22.92
CA TYR A 246 2.10 -8.41 23.17
C TYR A 246 1.38 -7.13 22.71
N SER A 247 0.62 -7.21 21.61
CA SER A 247 -0.22 -6.08 21.17
C SER A 247 -1.28 -5.73 22.22
N LEU A 248 -1.94 -6.73 22.81
CA LEU A 248 -2.93 -6.54 23.85
C LEU A 248 -2.31 -5.95 25.13
N VAL A 249 -1.14 -6.43 25.54
CA VAL A 249 -0.41 -5.88 26.68
C VAL A 249 -0.14 -4.39 26.46
N LEU A 250 0.44 -3.99 25.31
CA LEU A 250 0.66 -2.57 25.01
C LEU A 250 -0.64 -1.76 24.98
N LEU A 251 -1.71 -2.30 24.38
CA LEU A 251 -3.00 -1.60 24.35
C LEU A 251 -3.56 -1.38 25.76
N LEU A 252 -3.36 -2.33 26.69
CA LEU A 252 -3.78 -2.18 28.08
C LEU A 252 -2.91 -1.19 28.84
N THR A 253 -1.58 -1.30 28.72
CA THR A 253 -0.63 -0.37 29.37
C THR A 253 -0.88 1.08 28.95
N TYR A 254 -1.20 1.32 27.68
CA TYR A 254 -1.40 2.67 27.14
C TYR A 254 -2.87 3.00 26.87
N LYS A 255 -3.81 2.31 27.53
CA LYS A 255 -5.27 2.36 27.25
C LYS A 255 -5.84 3.77 27.18
N ASP A 256 -5.38 4.69 28.02
CA ASP A 256 -5.86 6.08 28.08
C ASP A 256 -5.28 6.98 26.98
N LYS A 257 -4.14 6.59 26.40
CA LYS A 257 -3.48 7.29 25.30
C LYS A 257 -3.88 6.75 23.93
N VAL A 258 -4.43 5.52 23.88
CA VAL A 258 -4.83 4.87 22.63
C VAL A 258 -6.06 5.53 22.01
N ASN A 259 -5.90 5.99 20.77
CA ASN A 259 -6.97 6.45 19.92
C ASN A 259 -7.71 5.26 19.27
N LYS A 260 -8.74 4.78 19.97
CA LYS A 260 -9.61 3.66 19.53
C LYS A 260 -10.19 3.87 18.12
N LYS A 261 -10.52 5.10 17.74
CA LYS A 261 -11.04 5.42 16.41
C LYS A 261 -9.95 5.24 15.34
N LYS A 262 -8.73 5.72 15.59
CA LYS A 262 -7.59 5.50 14.70
C LYS A 262 -7.30 4.01 14.54
N LEU A 263 -7.23 3.25 15.64
CA LEU A 263 -6.99 1.81 15.61
C LEU A 263 -8.03 1.06 14.75
N PHE A 264 -9.31 1.43 14.87
CA PHE A 264 -10.38 0.87 14.05
C PHE A 264 -10.22 1.20 12.55
N GLU A 265 -9.88 2.44 12.23
CA GLU A 265 -9.69 2.90 10.85
C GLU A 265 -8.47 2.24 10.19
N LEU A 266 -7.37 2.06 10.93
CA LEU A 266 -6.21 1.31 10.47
C LEU A 266 -6.57 -0.16 10.24
N GLY A 267 -7.31 -0.78 11.15
CA GLY A 267 -7.81 -2.15 10.97
C GLY A 267 -8.61 -2.32 9.67
N LYS A 268 -9.47 -1.35 9.34
CA LYS A 268 -10.18 -1.34 8.05
C LYS A 268 -9.26 -1.17 6.83
N LYS A 269 -8.23 -0.32 6.95
CA LYS A 269 -7.28 -0.05 5.89
C LYS A 269 -6.49 -1.29 5.49
N TYR A 270 -5.89 -1.91 6.51
CA TYR A 270 -4.98 -3.04 6.39
C TYR A 270 -5.69 -4.40 6.48
N GLU A 271 -7.02 -4.40 6.62
CA GLU A 271 -7.85 -5.61 6.76
C GLU A 271 -7.49 -6.47 7.98
N VAL A 272 -6.97 -5.82 9.02
CA VAL A 272 -6.67 -6.43 10.32
C VAL A 272 -7.87 -6.30 11.24
N ASN A 273 -8.29 -7.40 11.87
CA ASN A 273 -9.42 -7.39 12.79
C ASN A 273 -9.06 -6.73 14.14
N THR A 274 -9.24 -5.41 14.21
CA THR A 274 -9.02 -4.64 15.45
C THR A 274 -10.23 -4.60 16.37
N ARG A 275 -11.40 -5.10 15.94
CA ARG A 275 -12.61 -5.15 16.78
C ARG A 275 -12.40 -6.05 17.99
N THR A 276 -11.71 -7.18 17.80
CA THR A 276 -11.37 -8.10 18.88
C THR A 276 -10.49 -7.40 19.91
N LEU A 277 -9.42 -6.73 19.50
CA LEU A 277 -8.53 -5.97 20.39
C LEU A 277 -9.29 -4.90 21.19
N LEU A 278 -10.18 -4.16 20.54
CA LEU A 278 -11.04 -3.18 21.19
C LEU A 278 -12.03 -3.81 22.18
N GLY A 279 -12.39 -5.08 21.98
CA GLY A 279 -13.17 -5.90 22.91
C GLY A 279 -12.39 -6.21 24.19
N TYR A 280 -11.13 -6.64 24.07
CA TYR A 280 -10.24 -6.89 25.22
C TYR A 280 -10.06 -5.64 26.08
N LEU A 281 -9.91 -4.46 25.47
CA LEU A 281 -9.85 -3.18 26.20
C LEU A 281 -11.12 -2.86 27.04
N LYS A 282 -12.23 -3.55 26.76
CA LYS A 282 -13.51 -3.46 27.46
C LYS A 282 -13.77 -4.69 28.35
N GLY A 283 -12.78 -5.56 28.56
CA GLY A 283 -12.91 -6.80 29.33
C GLY A 283 -13.66 -7.93 28.59
N LYS A 284 -13.84 -7.83 27.27
CA LYS A 284 -14.50 -8.85 26.45
C LYS A 284 -13.46 -9.69 25.71
N GLU A 285 -12.99 -10.75 26.36
CA GLU A 285 -12.08 -11.72 25.73
C GLU A 285 -12.80 -12.58 24.68
N VAL A 286 -12.01 -13.15 23.76
CA VAL A 286 -12.49 -14.11 22.77
C VAL A 286 -11.87 -15.47 23.09
N LYS A 287 -12.71 -16.44 23.45
CA LYS A 287 -12.29 -17.81 23.77
C LYS A 287 -12.07 -18.64 22.52
N ARG A 288 -11.12 -18.23 21.66
CA ARG A 288 -10.78 -18.93 20.42
C ARG A 288 -9.32 -18.66 20.03
N TYR A 289 -8.60 -19.71 19.66
CA TYR A 289 -7.27 -19.58 19.05
C TYR A 289 -7.31 -18.68 17.79
N PRO A 290 -6.34 -17.78 17.56
CA PRO A 290 -5.08 -17.58 18.29
C PRO A 290 -5.13 -16.56 19.45
N TYR A 291 -6.31 -16.14 19.90
CA TYR A 291 -6.42 -15.10 20.93
C TYR A 291 -6.12 -15.65 22.33
N PRO A 292 -5.29 -14.95 23.14
CA PRO A 292 -4.98 -15.37 24.50
C PRO A 292 -6.14 -15.09 25.45
N SER A 293 -6.17 -15.78 26.59
CA SER A 293 -7.05 -15.45 27.70
C SER A 293 -6.65 -14.12 28.35
N MET A 294 -7.60 -13.44 29.00
CA MET A 294 -7.28 -12.21 29.74
C MET A 294 -6.28 -12.47 30.88
N LYS A 295 -6.31 -13.67 31.47
CA LYS A 295 -5.35 -14.09 32.51
C LYS A 295 -3.91 -14.07 31.98
N GLU A 296 -3.66 -14.69 30.83
CA GLU A 296 -2.33 -14.69 30.19
C GLU A 296 -1.87 -13.26 29.86
N VAL A 297 -2.77 -12.41 29.37
CA VAL A 297 -2.44 -11.00 29.07
C VAL A 297 -2.01 -10.26 30.34
N VAL A 298 -2.72 -10.45 31.46
CA VAL A 298 -2.40 -9.82 32.76
C VAL A 298 -1.08 -10.35 33.33
N GLU A 299 -0.81 -11.65 33.22
CA GLU A 299 0.44 -12.26 33.67
C GLU A 299 1.64 -11.66 32.92
N ILE A 300 1.53 -11.50 31.60
CA ILE A 300 2.60 -10.90 30.79
C ILE A 300 2.70 -9.39 31.03
N PHE A 301 1.58 -8.71 31.27
CA PHE A 301 1.61 -7.31 31.69
C PHE A 301 2.43 -7.15 32.98
N LYS A 302 2.16 -7.96 34.01
CA LYS A 302 2.91 -7.94 35.28
C LYS A 302 4.38 -8.25 35.09
N LEU A 303 4.72 -9.17 34.18
CA LEU A 303 6.10 -9.52 33.87
C LEU A 303 6.92 -8.33 33.33
N TYR A 304 6.33 -7.49 32.47
CA TYR A 304 7.04 -6.37 31.82
C TYR A 304 6.91 -5.04 32.55
N PHE A 305 5.79 -4.79 33.22
CA PHE A 305 5.48 -3.49 33.83
C PHE A 305 5.36 -3.54 35.35
N GLY A 306 5.50 -4.71 35.97
CA GLY A 306 5.33 -4.92 37.40
C GLY A 306 3.86 -4.91 37.83
N GLU A 307 3.62 -5.09 39.13
CA GLU A 307 2.33 -4.78 39.73
C GLU A 307 2.26 -3.26 39.93
N GLU A 308 1.48 -2.55 39.10
CA GLU A 308 1.05 -1.21 39.52
C GLU A 308 0.33 -1.38 40.85
N SER A 309 0.86 -0.69 41.86
CA SER A 309 0.44 -0.75 43.24
C SER A 309 -1.06 -0.44 43.33
N GLU A 310 -1.86 -1.45 43.66
CA GLU A 310 -3.10 -1.24 44.40
C GLU A 310 -2.71 -0.57 45.73
N ASN A 311 -2.51 0.74 45.74
CA ASN A 311 -2.53 1.63 46.90
C ASN A 311 -2.40 3.09 46.46
N GLY A 312 -3.52 3.64 46.01
CA GLY A 312 -3.77 5.07 45.95
C GLY A 312 -5.16 5.33 46.50
N ASN A 313 -5.23 5.46 47.83
CA ASN A 313 -6.35 6.11 48.52
C ASN A 313 -6.52 7.55 48.03
#